data_AF-A0A6P3RRV9-F1
#
_entry.id   AF-A0A6P3RRV9-F1
#
_cell.length_a   1.000
_cell.length_b   1.000
_cell.length_c   1.000
_cell.angle_alpha   90.00
_cell.angle_beta   90.00
_cell.angle_gamma   90.00
#
_symmetry.space_group_name_H-M   'P 1'
#
loop_
_entity.id
_entity.type
_entity.pdbx_description
1 polymer ?
#
loop_
_entity_poly.entity_id
_entity_poly.type
_entity_poly.pdbx_seq_one_letter_code
_entity_poly.pdbx_strand_id
1 'polypeptide(L)'
;SSPRPGEARLTLLLSPEVAGRFLVSEASTHLLVFGMEQRLPPNSELVQAVLRLFQEPVPEAALRTHELLSPRSDRARVTVRWLHVRDDGSNRTSLIDSRLVSIHESGWKAFDVTEAVNFWQQLSRPRQPLLLQVSVQREHLGPLASSAHRLVRFASQGPSGARQGQPQLELHTLDLRDFG
;
A
#
# COMPACT_ATOMS: atom_id res chain seq x y z
N SER A 1 41.83 19.07 -9.94
CA SER A 1 41.47 18.78 -8.55
C SER A 1 40.65 17.51 -8.50
N SER A 2 41.23 16.43 -8.00
CA SER A 2 40.49 15.18 -7.73
C SER A 2 39.68 15.31 -6.44
N PRO A 3 38.47 14.73 -6.34
CA PRO A 3 37.75 14.65 -5.08
C PRO A 3 38.37 13.59 -4.18
N ARG A 4 38.25 13.79 -2.85
CA ARG A 4 38.82 12.96 -1.78
C ARG A 4 37.98 11.69 -1.54
N PRO A 5 38.59 10.60 -1.04
CA PRO A 5 37.84 9.43 -0.59
C PRO A 5 37.21 9.72 0.78
N GLY A 6 35.89 9.60 0.89
CA GLY A 6 35.19 9.78 2.18
C GLY A 6 33.81 10.45 2.12
N GLU A 7 33.37 10.94 0.96
CA GLU A 7 31.96 11.32 0.81
C GLU A 7 31.14 10.07 0.48
N ALA A 8 30.63 9.42 1.53
CA ALA A 8 29.51 8.50 1.42
C ALA A 8 28.35 9.26 0.76
N ARG A 9 28.27 9.17 -0.56
CA ARG A 9 27.09 9.59 -1.30
C ARG A 9 26.04 8.59 -0.89
N LEU A 10 25.11 9.01 -0.04
CA LEU A 10 23.80 8.41 0.07
C LEU A 10 23.16 8.51 -1.32
N THR A 11 23.56 7.62 -2.21
CA THR A 11 22.91 7.42 -3.48
C THR A 11 21.65 6.69 -3.10
N LEU A 12 20.64 7.47 -2.70
CA LEU A 12 19.28 7.03 -2.50
C LEU A 12 18.82 6.58 -3.88
N LEU A 13 19.15 5.33 -4.22
CA LEU A 13 18.68 4.67 -5.42
C LEU A 13 17.19 4.49 -5.18
N LEU A 14 16.42 5.49 -5.61
CA LEU A 14 14.97 5.40 -5.73
C LEU A 14 14.73 4.23 -6.67
N SER A 15 14.45 3.06 -6.10
CA SER A 15 14.06 1.90 -6.88
C SER A 15 12.79 2.28 -7.64
N PRO A 16 12.60 1.79 -8.88
CA PRO A 16 11.50 2.22 -9.71
C PRO A 16 10.16 1.85 -9.06
N GLU A 17 9.27 2.83 -8.96
CA GLU A 17 7.88 2.69 -8.50
C GLU A 17 7.20 1.51 -9.21
N VAL A 18 6.61 0.59 -8.44
CA VAL A 18 5.87 -0.55 -9.00
C VAL A 18 4.38 -0.22 -9.02
N ALA A 19 3.80 -0.20 -10.21
CA ALA A 19 2.39 0.06 -10.41
C ALA A 19 1.55 -1.17 -10.04
N GLY A 20 0.61 -1.02 -9.10
CA GLY A 20 -0.29 -2.09 -8.67
C GLY A 20 -1.51 -2.22 -9.57
N ARG A 21 -2.01 -3.45 -9.78
CA ARG A 21 -3.29 -3.71 -10.44
C ARG A 21 -4.32 -4.26 -9.47
N PHE A 22 -5.57 -3.78 -9.55
CA PHE A 22 -6.70 -4.34 -8.79
C PHE A 22 -7.26 -5.58 -9.48
N LEU A 23 -7.44 -6.69 -8.76
CA LEU A 23 -7.99 -7.94 -9.32
C LEU A 23 -9.37 -8.34 -8.78
N VAL A 24 -9.72 -7.96 -7.54
CA VAL A 24 -11.04 -8.23 -6.94
C VAL A 24 -11.41 -7.06 -6.03
N SER A 25 -12.63 -6.56 -6.19
CA SER A 25 -13.23 -5.53 -5.35
C SER A 25 -14.55 -6.07 -4.78
N GLU A 26 -14.50 -6.78 -3.65
CA GLU A 26 -15.69 -6.77 -2.78
C GLU A 26 -15.79 -5.36 -2.20
N ALA A 27 -16.99 -4.86 -1.89
CA ALA A 27 -17.27 -3.42 -1.70
C ALA A 27 -16.33 -2.61 -0.77
N SER A 28 -15.53 -3.30 0.05
CA SER A 28 -14.53 -2.69 0.93
C SER A 28 -13.16 -3.39 0.92
N THR A 29 -12.94 -4.39 0.06
CA THR A 29 -11.70 -5.19 0.02
C THR A 29 -11.14 -5.22 -1.39
N HIS A 30 -9.87 -4.87 -1.50
CA HIS A 30 -9.17 -4.71 -2.76
C HIS A 30 -7.91 -5.57 -2.78
N LEU A 31 -7.72 -6.35 -3.85
CA LEU A 31 -6.49 -7.11 -4.07
C LEU A 31 -5.57 -6.39 -5.06
N LEU A 32 -4.40 -5.98 -4.58
CA LEU A 32 -3.34 -5.33 -5.36
C LEU A 32 -2.26 -6.33 -5.74
N VAL A 33 -1.83 -6.28 -7.00
CA VAL A 33 -0.79 -7.15 -7.56
C VAL A 33 0.36 -6.31 -8.10
N PHE A 34 1.56 -6.60 -7.61
CA PHE A 34 2.80 -5.94 -8.01
C PHE A 34 3.76 -6.93 -8.63
N GLY A 35 4.18 -6.67 -9.87
CA GLY A 35 5.25 -7.41 -10.54
C GLY A 35 6.60 -6.99 -9.97
N MET A 36 7.23 -7.89 -9.22
CA MET A 36 8.46 -7.61 -8.46
C MET A 36 9.72 -8.11 -9.18
N GLU A 37 9.58 -8.65 -10.39
CA GLU A 37 10.68 -9.17 -11.18
C GLU A 37 11.71 -8.08 -11.44
N GLN A 38 12.97 -8.33 -11.06
CA GLN A 38 14.10 -7.41 -11.25
C GLN A 38 13.94 -6.07 -10.50
N ARG A 39 12.96 -5.93 -9.60
CA ARG A 39 12.75 -4.70 -8.82
C ARG A 39 13.66 -4.58 -7.60
N LEU A 40 14.15 -5.71 -7.10
CA LEU A 40 15.08 -5.78 -5.98
C LEU A 40 16.37 -6.44 -6.45
N PRO A 41 17.46 -5.67 -6.64
CA PRO A 41 18.77 -6.21 -7.01
C PRO A 41 19.27 -7.25 -6.00
N PRO A 42 20.00 -8.30 -6.46
CA PRO A 42 20.48 -9.37 -5.57
C PRO A 42 21.51 -8.92 -4.52
N ASN A 43 22.18 -7.77 -4.73
CA ASN A 43 23.18 -7.22 -3.80
C ASN A 43 22.67 -5.98 -3.06
N SER A 44 21.35 -5.84 -2.95
CA SER A 44 20.73 -4.72 -2.25
C SER A 44 19.90 -5.20 -1.07
N GLU A 45 20.00 -4.49 0.04
CA GLU A 45 19.17 -4.69 1.21
C GLU A 45 17.92 -3.81 1.11
N LEU A 46 16.73 -4.36 1.36
CA LEU A 46 15.52 -3.55 1.47
C LEU A 46 15.53 -2.81 2.81
N VAL A 47 15.55 -1.49 2.75
CA VAL A 47 15.46 -0.63 3.95
C VAL A 47 14.00 -0.34 4.29
N GLN A 48 13.20 -0.03 3.27
CA GLN A 48 11.81 0.33 3.45
C GLN A 48 11.00 0.02 2.19
N ALA A 49 9.76 -0.41 2.37
CA ALA A 49 8.77 -0.43 1.30
C ALA A 49 7.51 0.30 1.74
N VAL A 50 7.01 1.21 0.88
CA VAL A 50 5.84 2.03 1.16
C VAL A 50 4.79 1.81 0.07
N LEU A 51 3.60 1.36 0.49
CA LEU A 51 2.43 1.33 -0.37
C LEU A 51 1.73 2.69 -0.29
N ARG A 52 1.62 3.38 -1.42
CA ARG A 52 0.88 4.64 -1.55
C ARG A 52 -0.43 4.42 -2.29
N LEU A 53 -1.51 4.82 -1.63
CA LEU A 53 -2.87 4.78 -2.17
C LEU A 53 -3.44 6.18 -2.20
N PHE A 54 -4.08 6.57 -3.30
CA PHE A 54 -4.76 7.86 -3.37
C PHE A 54 -6.20 7.72 -2.90
N GLN A 55 -6.53 8.35 -1.78
CA GLN A 55 -7.90 8.45 -1.27
C GLN A 55 -8.65 9.50 -2.07
N GLU A 56 -9.73 9.09 -2.72
CA GLU A 56 -10.61 9.98 -3.47
C GLU A 56 -11.38 10.92 -2.52
N PRO A 57 -11.65 12.16 -2.95
CA PRO A 57 -12.49 13.07 -2.17
C PRO A 57 -13.91 12.52 -2.05
N VAL A 58 -14.48 12.63 -0.84
CA VAL A 58 -15.87 12.27 -0.60
C VAL A 58 -16.77 13.44 -1.02
N PRO A 59 -17.83 13.22 -1.80
CA PRO A 59 -18.78 14.28 -2.15
C PRO A 59 -19.39 14.94 -0.90
N GLU A 60 -19.47 16.27 -0.88
CA GLU A 60 -19.98 17.01 0.29
C GLU A 60 -21.39 16.56 0.71
N ALA A 61 -22.28 16.27 -0.24
CA ALA A 61 -23.62 15.76 0.06
C ALA A 61 -23.60 14.43 0.83
N ALA A 62 -22.61 13.57 0.55
CA ALA A 62 -22.44 12.30 1.24
C ALA A 62 -21.84 12.51 2.65
N LEU A 63 -20.92 13.48 2.81
CA LEU A 63 -20.41 13.89 4.13
C LEU A 63 -21.54 14.42 5.02
N ARG A 64 -22.36 15.34 4.52
CA ARG A 64 -23.50 15.91 5.26
C ARG A 64 -24.53 14.87 5.68
N THR A 65 -24.79 13.91 4.79
CA THR A 65 -25.66 12.77 5.09
C THR A 65 -25.07 11.91 6.20
N HIS A 66 -23.76 11.65 6.15
CA HIS A 66 -23.06 10.89 7.17
C HIS A 66 -23.04 11.60 8.53
N GLU A 67 -22.78 12.90 8.57
CA GLU A 67 -22.83 13.72 9.79
C GLU A 67 -24.21 13.63 10.46
N LEU A 68 -25.29 13.64 9.67
CA LEU A 68 -26.66 13.52 10.18
C LEU A 68 -26.94 12.11 10.75
N LEU A 69 -26.45 11.07 10.10
CA LEU A 69 -26.77 9.67 10.44
C LEU A 69 -25.78 9.04 11.43
N SER A 70 -24.57 9.58 11.55
CA SER A 70 -23.45 8.94 12.27
C SER A 70 -22.43 9.97 12.79
N PRO A 71 -22.85 10.95 13.64
CA PRO A 71 -22.00 12.07 14.08
C PRO A 71 -20.82 11.68 15.00
N ARG A 72 -20.69 10.39 15.33
CA ARG A 72 -19.77 9.93 16.39
C ARG A 72 -18.36 9.59 15.88
N SER A 73 -18.20 9.29 14.60
CA SER A 73 -16.88 9.01 14.03
C SER A 73 -16.88 9.19 12.52
N ASP A 74 -15.88 9.91 12.04
CA ASP A 74 -15.64 10.19 10.63
C ASP A 74 -14.47 9.36 10.10
N ARG A 75 -14.10 8.30 10.83
CA ARG A 75 -12.92 7.50 10.55
C ARG A 75 -13.26 6.10 10.08
N ALA A 76 -12.42 5.60 9.18
CA ALA A 76 -12.43 4.21 8.74
C ALA A 76 -11.08 3.58 9.04
N ARG A 77 -11.08 2.27 9.32
CA ARG A 77 -9.86 1.49 9.49
C ARG A 77 -9.45 0.89 8.15
N VAL A 78 -8.30 1.28 7.64
CA VAL A 78 -7.68 0.67 6.47
C VAL A 78 -6.65 -0.33 6.94
N THR A 79 -6.76 -1.56 6.47
CA THR A 79 -5.87 -2.65 6.84
C THR A 79 -5.24 -3.25 5.61
N VAL A 80 -3.91 -3.35 5.62
CA VAL A 80 -3.10 -3.96 4.57
C VAL A 80 -2.65 -5.33 5.06
N ARG A 81 -2.90 -6.36 4.25
CA ARG A 81 -2.47 -7.73 4.50
C ARG A 81 -1.66 -8.23 3.31
N TRP A 82 -0.61 -8.99 3.58
CA TRP A 82 0.10 -9.74 2.55
C TRP A 82 -0.59 -11.07 2.32
N LEU A 83 -0.81 -11.43 1.05
CA LEU A 83 -1.40 -12.69 0.64
C LEU A 83 -0.32 -13.57 0.00
N HIS A 84 -0.04 -14.70 0.62
CA HIS A 84 0.87 -15.71 0.08
C HIS A 84 0.08 -16.94 -0.35
N VAL A 85 0.06 -17.18 -1.67
CA VAL A 85 -0.55 -18.37 -2.27
C VAL A 85 0.50 -19.47 -2.28
N ARG A 86 0.24 -20.57 -1.55
CA ARG A 86 1.14 -21.71 -1.50
C ARG A 86 0.92 -22.65 -2.69
N ASP A 87 1.89 -23.51 -2.93
CA ASP A 87 1.87 -24.52 -4.02
C ASP A 87 0.68 -25.50 -3.91
N ASP A 88 0.11 -25.66 -2.71
CA ASP A 88 -1.08 -26.49 -2.43
C ASP A 88 -2.41 -25.76 -2.69
N GLY A 89 -2.36 -24.52 -3.18
CA GLY A 89 -3.54 -23.67 -3.40
C GLY A 89 -4.11 -23.03 -2.12
N SER A 90 -3.50 -23.28 -0.95
CA SER A 90 -3.89 -22.62 0.29
C SER A 90 -3.35 -21.19 0.35
N ASN A 91 -4.17 -20.29 0.89
CA ASN A 91 -3.82 -18.89 1.06
C ASN A 91 -3.43 -18.64 2.51
N ARG A 92 -2.23 -18.11 2.74
CA ARG A 92 -1.83 -17.55 4.03
C ARG A 92 -1.88 -16.04 3.96
N THR A 93 -2.61 -15.42 4.87
CA THR A 93 -2.64 -13.96 5.01
C THR A 93 -1.89 -13.51 6.25
N SER A 94 -1.07 -12.47 6.12
CA SER A 94 -0.39 -11.81 7.25
C SER A 94 -0.83 -10.35 7.35
N LEU A 95 -1.14 -9.87 8.55
CA LEU A 95 -1.38 -8.45 8.79
C LEU A 95 -0.05 -7.70 8.67
N ILE A 96 -0.04 -6.59 7.92
CA ILE A 96 1.16 -5.79 7.66
C ILE A 96 1.01 -4.40 8.25
N ASP A 97 -0.09 -3.71 7.96
CA ASP A 97 -0.36 -2.38 8.51
C ASP A 97 -1.87 -2.20 8.77
N SER A 98 -2.23 -1.39 9.76
CA SER A 98 -3.62 -1.04 10.06
C SER A 98 -3.69 0.38 10.61
N ARG A 99 -4.36 1.28 9.89
CA ARG A 99 -4.42 2.71 10.20
C ARG A 99 -5.82 3.27 10.09
N LEU A 100 -6.10 4.32 10.85
CA LEU A 100 -7.33 5.09 10.71
C LEU A 100 -7.15 6.19 9.68
N VAL A 101 -8.11 6.33 8.77
CA VAL A 101 -8.18 7.42 7.80
C VAL A 101 -9.49 8.18 7.98
N SER A 102 -9.46 9.49 7.75
CA SER A 102 -10.64 10.36 7.84
C SER A 102 -11.35 10.44 6.50
N ILE A 103 -12.69 10.49 6.50
CA ILE A 103 -13.50 10.73 5.29
C ILE A 103 -13.42 12.20 4.82
N HIS A 104 -13.01 13.12 5.69
CA HIS A 104 -12.86 14.56 5.37
C HIS A 104 -11.57 14.87 4.63
N GLU A 105 -10.64 13.91 4.58
CA GLU A 105 -9.36 14.07 3.91
C GLU A 105 -9.37 13.37 2.55
N SER A 106 -8.65 13.93 1.59
CA SER A 106 -8.32 13.27 0.32
C SER A 106 -6.82 13.35 0.08
N GLY A 107 -6.31 12.55 -0.86
CA GLY A 107 -4.90 12.57 -1.23
C GLY A 107 -4.16 11.27 -0.93
N TRP A 108 -2.83 11.33 -1.02
CA TRP A 108 -1.97 10.17 -0.86
C TRP A 108 -1.89 9.70 0.60
N LYS A 109 -2.20 8.43 0.82
CA LYS A 109 -2.03 7.71 2.08
C LYS A 109 -0.91 6.69 1.91
N ALA A 110 0.05 6.71 2.84
CA ALA A 110 1.20 5.83 2.86
C ALA A 110 1.05 4.75 3.94
N PHE A 111 1.33 3.51 3.58
CA PHE A 111 1.29 2.34 4.44
C PHE A 111 2.66 1.65 4.39
N ASP A 112 3.20 1.31 5.55
CA ASP A 112 4.46 0.58 5.62
C ASP A 112 4.20 -0.88 5.25
N VAL A 113 4.88 -1.35 4.21
CA VAL A 113 4.76 -2.74 3.73
C VAL A 113 6.11 -3.43 3.66
N THR A 114 7.10 -2.91 4.39
CA THR A 114 8.47 -3.44 4.43
C THR A 114 8.49 -4.92 4.81
N GLU A 115 7.74 -5.31 5.84
CA GLU A 115 7.63 -6.72 6.24
C GLU A 115 7.05 -7.61 5.13
N ALA A 116 6.06 -7.12 4.38
CA ALA A 116 5.46 -7.89 3.29
C ALA A 116 6.47 -8.18 2.18
N VAL A 117 7.28 -7.17 1.82
CA VAL A 117 8.31 -7.31 0.78
C VAL A 117 9.45 -8.21 1.28
N ASN A 118 9.86 -8.10 2.54
CA ASN A 118 10.86 -8.99 3.15
C ASN A 118 10.39 -10.45 3.15
N PHE A 119 9.15 -10.72 3.57
CA PHE A 119 8.61 -12.08 3.53
C PHE A 119 8.45 -12.60 2.11
N TRP A 120 8.02 -11.75 1.17
CA TRP A 120 7.98 -12.10 -0.26
C TRP A 120 9.38 -12.47 -0.77
N GLN A 121 10.42 -11.70 -0.48
CA GLN A 121 11.80 -12.04 -0.89
C GLN A 121 12.27 -13.40 -0.34
N GLN A 122 11.90 -13.74 0.89
CA GLN A 122 12.32 -14.99 1.53
C GLN A 122 11.55 -16.23 1.06
N LEU A 123 10.25 -16.07 0.80
CA LEU A 123 9.33 -17.18 0.58
C LEU A 123 8.96 -17.37 -0.89
N SER A 124 9.06 -16.31 -1.71
CA SER A 124 8.60 -16.35 -3.08
C SER A 124 9.68 -16.83 -4.05
N ARG A 125 9.25 -17.67 -4.99
CA ARG A 125 10.10 -18.10 -6.12
C ARG A 125 10.30 -16.93 -7.10
N PRO A 126 11.34 -17.00 -7.94
CA PRO A 126 11.48 -16.07 -9.06
C PRO A 126 10.17 -16.07 -9.87
N ARG A 127 9.62 -14.88 -10.15
CA ARG A 127 8.38 -14.63 -10.94
C ARG A 127 7.04 -14.68 -10.21
N GLN A 128 7.00 -14.82 -8.88
CA GLN A 128 5.74 -14.63 -8.17
C GLN A 128 5.52 -13.13 -7.88
N PRO A 129 4.34 -12.57 -8.16
CA PRO A 129 4.05 -11.18 -7.83
C PRO A 129 3.86 -11.02 -6.31
N LEU A 130 4.07 -9.80 -5.82
CA LEU A 130 3.66 -9.42 -4.46
C LEU A 130 2.17 -9.11 -4.47
N LEU A 131 1.41 -9.82 -3.62
CA LEU A 131 -0.03 -9.64 -3.47
C LEU A 131 -0.35 -8.95 -2.15
N LEU A 132 -0.98 -7.79 -2.21
CA LEU A 132 -1.42 -7.03 -1.04
C LEU A 132 -2.94 -6.88 -1.05
N GLN A 133 -3.60 -7.33 0.02
CA GLN A 133 -5.02 -7.12 0.22
C GLN A 133 -5.25 -5.90 1.12
N VAL A 134 -5.94 -4.91 0.59
CA VAL A 134 -6.32 -3.68 1.29
C VAL A 134 -7.80 -3.73 1.62
N SER A 135 -8.14 -3.78 2.91
CA SER A 135 -9.54 -3.78 3.37
C SER A 135 -9.85 -2.51 4.15
N VAL A 136 -10.95 -1.85 3.80
CA VAL A 136 -11.53 -0.72 4.50
C VAL A 136 -12.66 -1.21 5.39
N GLN A 137 -12.53 -1.03 6.69
CA GLN A 137 -13.42 -1.57 7.70
C GLN A 137 -13.89 -0.46 8.64
N ARG A 138 -14.95 -0.76 9.38
CA ARG A 138 -15.42 0.13 10.46
C ARG A 138 -14.32 0.29 11.51
N GLU A 139 -14.22 1.49 12.07
CA GLU A 139 -13.27 1.76 13.16
C GLU A 139 -13.53 0.84 14.37
N HIS A 140 -14.80 0.70 14.74
CA HIS A 140 -15.29 -0.16 15.82
C HIS A 140 -16.30 -1.18 15.30
N LEU A 141 -16.43 -2.31 15.99
CA LEU A 141 -17.51 -3.27 15.78
C LEU A 141 -18.55 -3.08 16.88
N GLY A 142 -19.83 -2.90 16.50
CA GLY A 142 -20.92 -2.78 17.46
C GLY A 142 -22.04 -1.82 17.00
N PRO A 143 -23.11 -1.66 17.81
CA PRO A 143 -24.27 -0.83 17.48
C PRO A 143 -23.94 0.66 17.24
N LEU A 144 -22.81 1.12 17.77
CA LEU A 144 -22.32 2.50 17.64
C LEU A 144 -21.29 2.68 16.51
N ALA A 145 -21.06 1.65 15.70
CA ALA A 145 -20.05 1.69 14.66
C ALA A 145 -20.44 2.61 13.49
N SER A 146 -19.59 3.59 13.21
CA SER A 146 -19.79 4.52 12.09
C SER A 146 -19.75 3.80 10.74
N SER A 147 -20.58 4.28 9.82
CA SER A 147 -20.61 3.84 8.42
C SER A 147 -19.57 4.55 7.52
N ALA A 148 -18.68 5.38 8.09
CA ALA A 148 -17.64 6.15 7.40
C ALA A 148 -16.81 5.33 6.40
N HIS A 149 -16.51 4.07 6.72
CA HIS A 149 -15.80 3.12 5.84
C HIS A 149 -16.43 2.93 4.46
N ARG A 150 -17.73 3.20 4.28
CA ARG A 150 -18.40 3.12 2.96
C ARG A 150 -18.09 4.29 2.04
N LEU A 151 -17.64 5.40 2.62
CA LEU A 151 -17.31 6.64 1.91
C LEU A 151 -15.84 6.68 1.49
N VAL A 152 -14.97 5.94 2.18
CA VAL A 152 -13.55 5.86 1.83
C VAL A 152 -13.39 5.03 0.55
N ARG A 153 -12.87 5.68 -0.49
CA ARG A 153 -12.56 5.07 -1.78
C ARG A 153 -11.10 5.34 -2.13
N PHE A 154 -10.43 4.32 -2.64
CA PHE A 154 -9.09 4.45 -3.19
C PHE A 154 -9.16 4.36 -4.71
N ALA A 155 -8.46 5.26 -5.38
CA ALA A 155 -8.40 5.26 -6.83
C ALA A 155 -7.76 3.94 -7.32
N SER A 156 -8.44 3.28 -8.28
CA SER A 156 -8.02 1.99 -8.80
C SER A 156 -7.38 2.05 -10.17
N GLN A 157 -7.90 2.93 -11.04
CA GLN A 157 -7.30 3.39 -12.29
C GLN A 157 -7.86 4.79 -12.59
N GLY A 158 -7.00 5.76 -12.92
CA GLY A 158 -7.45 7.08 -13.34
C GLY A 158 -8.30 6.98 -14.62
N PRO A 159 -9.43 7.70 -14.73
CA PRO A 159 -10.14 7.80 -15.99
C PRO A 159 -9.23 8.51 -17.01
N SER A 160 -9.04 7.88 -18.17
CA SER A 160 -8.33 8.43 -19.33
C SER A 160 -6.83 8.72 -19.15
N GLY A 161 -5.98 7.68 -19.19
CA GLY A 161 -4.57 7.80 -19.59
C GLY A 161 -3.62 8.56 -18.63
N ALA A 162 -4.15 9.30 -17.66
CA ALA A 162 -3.38 9.88 -16.57
C ALA A 162 -3.20 8.83 -15.48
N ARG A 163 -1.95 8.44 -15.19
CA ARG A 163 -1.56 7.57 -14.07
C ARG A 163 -1.92 8.13 -12.67
N GLN A 164 -2.75 9.17 -12.60
CA GLN A 164 -3.07 9.87 -11.36
C GLN A 164 -3.87 8.95 -10.44
N GLY A 165 -3.28 8.65 -9.28
CA GLY A 165 -3.93 7.92 -8.20
C GLY A 165 -3.85 6.39 -8.26
N GLN A 166 -3.15 5.80 -9.25
CA GLN A 166 -2.89 4.36 -9.24
C GLN A 166 -2.09 3.97 -7.99
N PRO A 167 -2.33 2.81 -7.36
CA PRO A 167 -1.50 2.32 -6.27
C PRO A 167 -0.04 2.21 -6.67
N GLN A 168 0.82 2.79 -5.84
CA GLN A 168 2.25 2.84 -6.05
C GLN A 168 2.94 2.08 -4.93
N LEU A 169 3.90 1.24 -5.28
CA LEU A 169 4.80 0.62 -4.32
C LEU A 169 6.19 1.25 -4.50
N GLU A 170 6.61 2.00 -3.50
CA GLU A 170 7.94 2.61 -3.41
C GLU A 170 8.86 1.67 -2.64
N LEU A 171 10.02 1.36 -3.22
CA LEU A 171 11.03 0.48 -2.61
C LEU A 171 12.29 1.29 -2.38
N HIS A 172 12.74 1.35 -1.14
CA HIS A 172 13.98 1.97 -0.75
C HIS A 172 14.98 0.87 -0.43
N THR A 173 16.06 0.82 -1.20
CA THR A 173 17.10 -0.19 -1.06
C THR A 173 18.46 0.45 -0.80
N LEU A 174 19.34 -0.31 -0.18
CA LEU A 174 20.72 0.05 0.11
C LEU A 174 21.63 -0.89 -0.69
N ASP A 175 22.56 -0.34 -1.48
CA ASP A 175 23.54 -1.16 -2.21
C ASP A 175 24.66 -1.59 -1.26
N LEU A 176 24.79 -2.90 -1.05
CA LEU A 176 25.79 -3.45 -0.14
C LEU A 176 27.21 -3.35 -0.72
N ARG A 177 27.36 -3.08 -2.02
CA ARG A 177 28.67 -2.90 -2.68
C ARG A 177 29.36 -1.59 -2.29
N ASP A 178 28.60 -0.61 -1.78
CA ASP A 178 29.15 0.67 -1.31
C ASP A 178 29.79 0.55 0.09
N PHE A 179 29.69 -0.63 0.73
CA PHE A 179 30.20 -0.91 2.08
C PHE A 179 31.33 -1.96 2.11
N GLY A 180 31.89 -2.29 0.94
CA GLY A 180 33.00 -3.25 0.77
C GLY A 180 34.37 -2.61 0.68
#